data_AF-A0A838UB87-F1
#
_entry.id   AF-A0A838UB87-F1
#
_cell.length_a   1.000
_cell.length_b   1.000
_cell.length_c   1.000
_cell.angle_alpha   90.00
_cell.angle_beta   90.00
_cell.angle_gamma   90.00
#
_symmetry.space_group_name_H-M   'P 1'
#
loop_
_entity.id
_entity.type
_entity.pdbx_description
1 polymer ?
#
loop_
_entity_poly.entity_id
_entity_poly.type
_entity_poly.pdbx_seq_one_letter_code
_entity_poly.pdbx_strand_id
1 'polypeptide(L)'
;MTAKTTSAHQGLRGWLMEGMVKPEGAHSEPTRHHSHSWWKVMCLTGVDYFSTLGYQPGIAFAAAGVLSPIATFILVLLTLFGALPIYNRVAAESPHGQGSIYMLESLLSRWKSKLFVLALLGFVATDFVITITLSAADASEHIIHNPFVEEHLNGVDHPVLVTLALVAVLAAVFLKGFKEAIGIAVFLVTAYLLLNLVVIGMSIAQIAADPSLLNNWTASLMTVGQGG
;
A
#
# COMPACT_ATOMS: atom_id res chain seq x y z
N MET A 1 16.01 12.02 -50.92
CA MET A 1 16.34 11.05 -49.86
C MET A 1 17.07 11.78 -48.75
N THR A 2 16.43 11.98 -47.59
CA THR A 2 17.10 12.20 -46.29
C THR A 2 16.05 11.99 -45.20
N ALA A 3 16.15 10.85 -44.53
CA ALA A 3 15.19 10.37 -43.54
C ALA A 3 15.33 11.15 -42.22
N LYS A 4 14.20 11.64 -41.70
CA LYS A 4 14.07 12.33 -40.42
C LYS A 4 13.75 11.29 -39.33
N THR A 5 14.74 10.54 -38.89
CA THR A 5 14.61 9.52 -37.83
C THR A 5 15.32 9.98 -36.56
N THR A 6 14.75 10.95 -35.84
CA THR A 6 15.13 11.21 -34.44
C THR A 6 14.08 12.10 -33.76
N SER A 7 13.07 11.51 -33.13
CA SER A 7 12.11 12.26 -32.29
C SER A 7 11.56 11.43 -31.14
N ALA A 8 11.36 10.12 -31.32
CA ALA A 8 10.86 9.25 -30.26
C ALA A 8 11.82 9.11 -29.06
N HIS A 9 13.14 9.03 -29.30
CA HIS A 9 14.13 8.83 -28.23
C HIS A 9 14.32 10.05 -27.32
N GLN A 10 14.10 11.26 -27.84
CA GLN A 10 14.18 12.49 -27.03
C GLN A 10 12.91 12.69 -26.20
N GLY A 11 11.74 12.34 -26.75
CA GLY A 11 10.49 12.35 -26.00
C GLY A 11 10.48 11.32 -24.86
N LEU A 12 10.93 10.09 -25.13
CA LEU A 12 10.99 9.02 -24.12
C LEU A 12 12.03 9.32 -23.03
N ARG A 13 13.21 9.86 -23.39
CA ARG A 13 14.20 10.31 -22.40
C ARG A 13 13.73 11.52 -21.62
N GLY A 14 13.12 12.51 -22.27
CA GLY A 14 12.54 13.68 -21.59
C GLY A 14 11.50 13.26 -20.57
N TRP A 15 10.55 12.42 -21.00
CA TRP A 15 9.49 11.85 -20.16
C TRP A 15 10.04 11.01 -19.00
N LEU A 16 11.05 10.16 -19.22
CA LEU A 16 11.68 9.35 -18.17
C LEU A 16 12.44 10.22 -17.15
N MET A 17 13.02 11.34 -17.60
CA MET A 17 13.84 12.23 -16.77
C MET A 17 13.02 13.34 -16.08
N GLU A 18 11.73 13.49 -16.42
CA GLU A 18 10.83 14.53 -15.90
C GLU A 18 10.53 14.40 -14.38
N GLY A 19 10.88 13.26 -13.77
CA GLY A 19 10.69 13.00 -12.34
C GLY A 19 11.98 12.81 -11.54
N MET A 20 13.16 12.90 -12.16
CA MET A 20 14.42 12.72 -11.43
C MET A 20 14.82 14.01 -10.70
N VAL A 21 14.84 13.95 -9.37
CA VAL A 21 15.46 14.98 -8.53
C VAL A 21 16.91 15.11 -8.95
N LYS A 22 17.27 16.23 -9.60
CA LYS A 22 18.67 16.54 -9.92
C LYS A 22 19.44 16.63 -8.60
N PRO A 23 20.59 15.95 -8.46
CA PRO A 23 21.43 16.12 -7.28
C PRO A 23 21.81 17.60 -7.17
N GLU A 24 21.53 18.19 -6.01
CA GLU A 24 21.83 19.59 -5.71
C GLU A 24 23.34 19.81 -5.80
N GLY A 25 23.78 20.36 -6.93
CA GLY A 25 25.11 20.93 -7.09
C GLY A 25 25.11 22.35 -6.51
N ALA A 26 26.27 22.81 -6.05
CA ALA A 26 26.47 24.09 -5.35
C ALA A 26 26.01 25.38 -6.10
N HIS A 27 25.42 25.28 -7.30
CA HIS A 27 24.94 26.39 -8.11
C HIS A 27 23.57 26.17 -8.77
N SER A 28 22.70 25.29 -8.26
CA SER A 28 21.32 25.21 -8.74
C SER A 28 20.45 26.34 -8.16
N GLU A 29 19.87 27.16 -9.03
CA GLU A 29 18.79 28.10 -8.67
C GLU A 29 17.67 27.36 -7.91
N PRO A 30 16.97 28.03 -6.97
CA PRO A 30 15.99 27.39 -6.10
C PRO A 30 14.89 26.75 -6.94
N THR A 31 14.97 25.43 -7.11
CA THR A 31 13.93 24.61 -7.71
C THR A 31 12.65 24.87 -6.92
N ARG A 32 11.67 25.53 -7.55
CA ARG A 32 10.31 25.66 -7.00
C ARG A 32 9.85 24.24 -6.66
N HIS A 33 9.87 23.89 -5.36
CA HIS A 33 9.26 22.66 -4.89
C HIS A 33 7.79 22.71 -5.31
N HIS A 34 7.41 21.90 -6.29
CA HIS A 34 6.00 21.71 -6.63
C HIS A 34 5.36 21.02 -5.43
N SER A 35 4.75 21.81 -4.54
CA SER A 35 4.00 21.27 -3.43
C SER A 35 2.74 20.61 -3.97
N HIS A 36 2.73 19.28 -3.93
CA HIS A 36 1.51 18.53 -4.17
C HIS A 36 0.60 18.67 -2.94
N SER A 37 -0.70 18.86 -3.17
CA SER A 37 -1.68 18.95 -2.10
C SER A 37 -1.66 17.67 -1.26
N TRP A 38 -1.44 17.80 0.05
CA TRP A 38 -1.23 16.68 0.99
C TRP A 38 -2.27 15.55 0.87
N TRP A 39 -3.55 15.88 0.68
CA TRP A 39 -4.60 14.88 0.51
C TRP A 39 -4.39 13.96 -0.72
N LYS A 40 -3.79 14.46 -1.81
CA LYS A 40 -3.47 13.64 -2.99
C LYS A 40 -2.36 12.65 -2.70
N VAL A 41 -1.36 13.10 -1.94
CA VAL A 41 -0.25 12.24 -1.49
C VAL A 41 -0.80 11.16 -0.56
N MET A 42 -1.68 11.55 0.38
CA MET A 42 -2.35 10.61 1.28
C MET A 42 -3.27 9.63 0.57
N CYS A 43 -3.96 10.02 -0.52
CA CYS A 43 -4.73 9.07 -1.32
C CYS A 43 -3.81 8.09 -2.06
N LEU A 44 -2.69 8.56 -2.59
CA LEU A 44 -1.73 7.71 -3.30
C LEU A 44 -1.06 6.71 -2.37
N THR A 45 -0.55 7.15 -1.22
CA THR A 45 -0.03 6.25 -0.18
C THR A 45 -1.14 5.45 0.49
N GLY A 46 -2.35 6.00 0.53
CA GLY A 46 -3.54 5.34 1.05
C GLY A 46 -3.89 4.08 0.27
N VAL A 47 -3.75 4.07 -1.06
CA VAL A 47 -4.01 2.85 -1.88
C VAL A 47 -3.23 1.64 -1.36
N ASP A 48 -1.98 1.85 -0.95
CA ASP A 48 -1.10 0.80 -0.42
C ASP A 48 -1.54 0.32 0.98
N TYR A 49 -1.96 1.25 1.85
CA TYR A 49 -2.50 0.89 3.16
C TYR A 49 -3.87 0.20 3.06
N PHE A 50 -4.74 0.67 2.16
CA PHE A 50 -6.07 0.10 1.97
C PHE A 50 -6.03 -1.27 1.31
N SER A 51 -5.03 -1.56 0.46
CA SER A 51 -4.86 -2.93 -0.06
C SER A 51 -4.58 -3.92 1.07
N THR A 52 -3.75 -3.54 2.04
CA THR A 52 -3.47 -4.37 3.22
C THR A 52 -4.71 -4.61 4.07
N LEU A 53 -5.55 -3.59 4.26
CA LEU A 53 -6.82 -3.74 4.97
C LEU A 53 -7.82 -4.66 4.26
N GLY A 54 -7.68 -4.87 2.95
CA GLY A 54 -8.52 -5.79 2.17
C GLY A 54 -8.36 -7.25 2.61
N TYR A 55 -7.13 -7.70 2.87
CA TYR A 55 -6.85 -9.11 3.18
C TYR A 55 -6.49 -9.36 4.66
N GLN A 56 -5.89 -8.40 5.36
CA GLN A 56 -5.37 -8.60 6.72
C GLN A 56 -6.43 -9.05 7.74
N PRO A 57 -7.65 -8.46 7.78
CA PRO A 57 -8.70 -8.93 8.68
C PRO A 57 -9.10 -10.39 8.40
N GLY A 58 -9.14 -10.79 7.12
CA GLY A 58 -9.42 -12.16 6.71
C GLY A 58 -8.36 -13.14 7.19
N ILE A 59 -7.07 -12.80 7.03
CA ILE A 59 -5.95 -13.61 7.54
C ILE A 59 -6.00 -13.70 9.07
N ALA A 60 -6.26 -12.58 9.76
CA ALA A 60 -6.36 -12.56 11.21
C ALA A 60 -7.52 -13.44 11.71
N PHE A 61 -8.66 -13.42 11.01
CA PHE A 61 -9.80 -14.28 11.33
C PHE A 61 -9.49 -15.75 11.06
N ALA A 62 -8.84 -16.08 9.94
CA ALA A 62 -8.44 -17.45 9.63
C ALA A 62 -7.44 -18.02 10.66
N ALA A 63 -6.53 -17.18 11.18
CA ALA A 63 -5.51 -17.60 12.13
C ALA A 63 -5.97 -17.63 13.59
N ALA A 64 -6.76 -16.62 14.01
CA ALA A 64 -7.15 -16.43 15.41
C ALA A 64 -8.65 -16.65 15.69
N GLY A 65 -9.47 -16.86 14.66
CA GLY A 65 -10.91 -17.09 14.76
C GLY A 65 -11.60 -16.03 15.61
N VAL A 66 -12.28 -16.47 16.66
CA VAL A 66 -13.02 -15.64 17.61
C VAL A 66 -12.13 -14.58 18.30
N LEU A 67 -10.82 -14.84 18.46
CA LEU A 67 -9.86 -13.89 19.04
C LEU A 67 -9.36 -12.81 18.06
N SER A 68 -9.66 -12.93 16.77
CA SER A 68 -9.19 -11.98 15.75
C SER A 68 -9.44 -10.50 16.08
N PRO A 69 -10.63 -10.08 16.57
CA PRO A 69 -10.85 -8.68 16.95
C PRO A 69 -9.92 -8.20 18.06
N ILE A 70 -9.61 -9.06 19.04
CA ILE A 70 -8.71 -8.72 20.15
C ILE A 70 -7.26 -8.63 19.65
N ALA A 71 -6.84 -9.57 18.80
CA ALA A 71 -5.50 -9.56 18.22
C ALA A 71 -5.26 -8.31 17.35
N THR A 72 -6.22 -7.97 16.48
CA THR A 72 -6.16 -6.75 15.67
C THR A 72 -6.17 -5.49 16.55
N PHE A 73 -6.95 -5.47 17.62
CA PHE A 73 -6.96 -4.35 18.56
C PHE A 73 -5.61 -4.15 19.25
N ILE A 74 -4.97 -5.22 19.72
CA ILE A 74 -3.62 -5.16 20.30
C ILE A 74 -2.60 -4.63 19.27
N LEU A 75 -2.69 -5.09 18.02
CA LEU A 75 -1.82 -4.62 16.94
C LEU A 75 -2.00 -3.11 16.68
N VAL A 76 -3.24 -2.61 16.70
CA VAL A 76 -3.54 -1.18 16.58
C VAL A 76 -2.92 -0.40 17.75
N LEU A 77 -3.07 -0.87 18.99
CA LEU A 77 -2.46 -0.23 20.16
C LEU A 77 -0.92 -0.20 20.04
N LEU A 78 -0.29 -1.31 19.65
CA LEU A 78 1.16 -1.36 19.45
C LEU A 78 1.61 -0.38 18.36
N THR A 79 0.81 -0.22 17.30
CA THR A 79 1.11 0.73 16.23
C THR A 79 1.00 2.18 16.72
N LEU A 80 -0.07 2.52 17.46
CA LEU A 80 -0.30 3.86 17.97
C LEU A 80 0.67 4.28 19.09
N PHE A 81 1.02 3.36 20.00
CA PHE A 81 1.85 3.66 21.17
C PHE A 81 3.32 3.25 21.00
N GLY A 82 3.63 2.34 20.08
CA GLY A 82 4.99 1.94 19.76
C GLY A 82 5.51 2.64 18.52
N ALA A 83 4.89 2.40 17.36
CA ALA A 83 5.41 2.85 16.07
C ALA A 83 5.22 4.36 15.83
N LEU A 84 4.01 4.89 16.03
CA LEU A 84 3.69 6.31 15.79
C LEU A 84 4.60 7.30 16.54
N PRO A 85 4.90 7.16 17.85
CA PRO A 85 5.80 8.10 18.52
C PRO A 85 7.23 8.06 17.96
N ILE A 86 7.70 6.89 17.53
CA ILE A 86 9.00 6.74 16.86
C ILE A 86 8.97 7.49 15.52
N TYR A 87 7.94 7.28 14.70
CA TYR A 87 7.79 7.99 13.43
C TYR A 87 7.74 9.51 13.60
N ASN A 88 6.99 9.99 14.59
CA ASN A 88 6.92 11.42 14.91
C ASN A 88 8.29 11.99 15.29
N ARG A 89 9.12 11.22 16.00
CA ARG A 89 10.46 11.65 16.38
C ARG A 89 11.41 11.72 15.20
N VAL A 90 11.39 10.69 14.35
CA VAL A 90 12.19 10.64 13.11
C VAL A 90 11.79 11.75 12.15
N ALA A 91 10.50 12.02 12.00
CA ALA A 91 10.00 13.11 11.17
C ALA A 91 10.43 14.49 11.68
N ALA A 92 10.48 14.68 13.00
CA ALA A 92 10.96 15.92 13.61
C ALA A 92 12.49 16.11 13.44
N GLU A 93 13.27 15.03 13.44
CA GLU A 93 14.73 15.09 13.24
C GLU A 93 15.15 15.20 11.76
N SER A 94 14.30 14.81 10.81
CA SER A 94 14.56 14.91 9.36
C SER A 94 13.55 15.82 8.62
N PRO A 95 13.50 17.13 8.93
CA PRO A 95 12.53 18.05 8.33
C PRO A 95 12.75 18.33 6.83
N HIS A 96 13.93 18.01 6.29
CA HIS A 96 14.26 18.21 4.87
C HIS A 96 13.99 16.97 3.99
N GLY A 97 13.34 15.93 4.51
CA GLY A 97 12.95 14.76 3.72
C GLY A 97 14.12 13.84 3.32
N GLN A 98 15.28 13.98 3.97
CA GLN A 98 16.44 13.10 3.75
C GLN A 98 16.20 11.66 4.26
N GLY A 99 15.10 11.45 4.99
CA GLY A 99 14.64 10.14 5.45
C GLY A 99 15.45 9.58 6.62
N SER A 100 15.00 8.43 7.14
CA SER A 100 15.69 7.70 8.21
C SER A 100 17.06 7.18 7.78
N ILE A 101 17.23 6.86 6.50
CA ILE A 101 18.47 6.28 5.95
C ILE A 101 19.64 7.27 6.06
N TYR A 102 19.43 8.54 5.73
CA TYR A 102 20.48 9.57 5.86
C TYR A 102 20.82 9.85 7.32
N MET A 103 19.81 9.85 8.21
CA MET A 103 20.02 9.99 9.65
C MET A 103 20.88 8.84 10.20
N LEU A 104 20.58 7.60 9.79
CA LEU A 104 21.34 6.40 10.15
C LEU A 104 22.74 6.36 9.52
N GLU A 105 22.91 6.91 8.32
CA GLU A 105 24.21 7.03 7.66
C GLU A 105 25.17 7.94 8.44
N SER A 106 24.66 9.01 9.05
CA SER A 106 25.46 9.95 9.85
C SER A 106 25.96 9.38 11.18
N LEU A 107 25.30 8.34 11.71
CA LEU A 107 25.59 7.74 13.02
C LEU A 107 26.59 6.57 12.96
N LEU A 108 26.91 6.04 11.76
CA LEU A 108 27.73 4.84 11.59
C LEU A 108 29.02 5.12 10.82
N SER A 109 30.12 4.42 11.17
CA SER A 109 31.41 4.60 10.49
C SER A 109 31.39 4.08 9.05
N ARG A 110 32.12 4.77 8.16
CA ARG A 110 32.04 4.74 6.67
C ARG A 110 31.67 3.39 6.03
N TRP A 111 32.31 2.29 6.40
CA TRP A 111 32.08 0.97 5.76
C TRP A 111 30.85 0.23 6.31
N LYS A 112 30.59 0.33 7.62
CA LYS A 112 29.41 -0.30 8.24
C LYS A 112 28.13 0.41 7.79
N SER A 113 28.21 1.73 7.64
CA SER A 113 27.13 2.54 7.12
C SER A 113 26.69 2.09 5.72
N LYS A 114 27.64 1.92 4.78
CA LYS A 114 27.32 1.44 3.42
C LYS A 114 26.68 0.06 3.39
N LEU A 115 27.19 -0.90 4.18
CA LEU A 115 26.61 -2.23 4.25
C LEU A 115 25.18 -2.19 4.84
N PHE A 116 24.97 -1.36 5.85
CA PHE A 116 23.66 -1.18 6.47
C PHE A 116 22.66 -0.51 5.52
N VAL A 117 23.06 0.53 4.79
CA VAL A 117 22.23 1.17 3.76
C VAL A 117 21.88 0.19 2.65
N LEU A 118 22.84 -0.63 2.19
CA LEU A 118 22.58 -1.69 1.21
C LEU A 118 21.58 -2.72 1.73
N ALA A 119 21.70 -3.13 3.00
CA ALA A 119 20.74 -4.04 3.62
C ALA A 119 19.34 -3.43 3.72
N LEU A 120 19.22 -2.16 4.13
CA LEU A 120 17.93 -1.44 4.16
C LEU A 120 17.34 -1.29 2.76
N LEU A 121 18.15 -0.95 1.76
CA LEU A 121 17.67 -0.82 0.39
C LEU A 121 17.21 -2.17 -0.18
N GLY A 122 17.91 -3.26 0.14
CA GLY A 122 17.48 -4.62 -0.18
C GLY A 122 16.18 -5.00 0.52
N PHE A 123 16.02 -4.65 1.80
CA PHE A 123 14.78 -4.84 2.55
C PHE A 123 13.61 -4.07 1.91
N VAL A 124 13.80 -2.78 1.62
CA VAL A 124 12.80 -1.93 0.96
C VAL A 124 12.44 -2.46 -0.43
N ALA A 125 13.42 -2.89 -1.22
CA ALA A 125 13.16 -3.49 -2.53
C ALA A 125 12.33 -4.78 -2.41
N THR A 126 12.64 -5.62 -1.42
CA THR A 126 11.90 -6.85 -1.15
C THR A 126 10.47 -6.56 -0.70
N ASP A 127 10.30 -5.60 0.20
CA ASP A 127 9.01 -5.13 0.67
C ASP A 127 8.12 -4.65 -0.49
N PHE A 128 8.65 -3.81 -1.38
CA PHE A 128 7.91 -3.38 -2.57
C PHE A 128 7.49 -4.55 -3.48
N VAL A 129 8.39 -5.50 -3.74
CA VAL A 129 8.07 -6.66 -4.58
C VAL A 129 6.99 -7.52 -3.92
N ILE A 130 7.09 -7.77 -2.62
CA ILE A 130 6.10 -8.55 -1.87
C ILE A 130 4.75 -7.84 -1.88
N THR A 131 4.71 -6.55 -1.56
CA THR A 131 3.46 -5.78 -1.45
C THR A 131 2.73 -5.68 -2.78
N ILE A 132 3.43 -5.42 -3.88
CA ILE A 132 2.83 -5.39 -5.23
C ILE A 132 2.29 -6.78 -5.59
N THR A 133 3.07 -7.84 -5.32
CA THR A 133 2.71 -9.20 -5.71
C THR A 133 1.53 -9.73 -4.91
N LEU A 134 1.54 -9.54 -3.58
CA LEU A 134 0.48 -10.03 -2.70
C LEU A 134 -0.82 -9.26 -2.95
N SER A 135 -0.75 -7.93 -3.13
CA SER A 135 -1.93 -7.12 -3.49
C SER A 135 -2.53 -7.54 -4.83
N ALA A 136 -1.69 -7.81 -5.85
CA ALA A 136 -2.16 -8.25 -7.16
C ALA A 136 -2.72 -9.68 -7.15
N ALA A 137 -2.14 -10.57 -6.33
CA ALA A 137 -2.62 -11.94 -6.16
C ALA A 137 -3.99 -11.97 -5.48
N ASP A 138 -4.17 -11.20 -4.39
CA ASP A 138 -5.45 -11.07 -3.69
C ASP A 138 -6.54 -10.48 -4.59
N ALA A 139 -6.20 -9.46 -5.39
CA ALA A 139 -7.11 -8.91 -6.39
C ALA A 139 -7.50 -9.94 -7.47
N SER A 140 -6.56 -10.78 -7.90
CA SER A 140 -6.82 -11.84 -8.88
C SER A 140 -7.76 -12.89 -8.32
N GLU A 141 -7.59 -13.28 -7.05
CA GLU A 141 -8.47 -14.23 -6.38
C GLU A 141 -9.92 -13.73 -6.33
N HIS A 142 -10.12 -12.46 -5.98
CA HIS A 142 -11.43 -11.82 -5.97
C HIS A 142 -12.06 -11.67 -7.37
N ILE A 143 -11.25 -11.52 -8.42
CA ILE A 143 -11.73 -11.44 -9.80
C ILE A 143 -12.18 -12.81 -10.29
N ILE A 144 -11.40 -13.86 -10.03
CA ILE A 144 -11.68 -15.21 -10.52
C ILE A 144 -12.92 -15.79 -9.85
N HIS A 145 -13.07 -15.61 -8.55
CA HIS A 145 -14.24 -16.07 -7.79
C HIS A 145 -15.41 -15.09 -7.83
N ASN A 146 -15.38 -14.09 -8.72
CA ASN A 146 -16.50 -13.17 -8.86
C ASN A 146 -17.63 -13.84 -9.66
N PRO A 147 -18.87 -13.94 -9.14
CA PRO A 147 -19.98 -14.55 -9.84
C PRO A 147 -20.22 -13.97 -11.24
N PHE A 148 -19.96 -12.67 -11.44
CA PHE A 148 -20.11 -12.01 -12.73
C PHE A 148 -19.05 -12.43 -13.76
N VAL A 149 -17.85 -12.79 -13.29
CA VAL A 149 -16.73 -13.24 -14.14
C VAL A 149 -16.88 -14.73 -14.47
N GLU A 150 -17.26 -15.55 -13.50
CA GLU A 150 -17.54 -16.97 -13.74
C GLU A 150 -18.64 -17.17 -14.80
N GLU A 151 -19.70 -16.35 -14.78
CA GLU A 151 -20.81 -16.48 -15.73
C GLU A 151 -20.45 -15.99 -17.15
N HIS A 152 -19.59 -14.97 -17.30
CA HIS A 152 -19.31 -14.31 -18.58
C HIS A 152 -17.96 -14.67 -19.21
N LEU A 153 -16.99 -15.13 -18.43
CA LEU A 153 -15.61 -15.40 -18.85
C LEU A 153 -15.18 -16.79 -18.37
N ASN A 154 -15.76 -17.83 -18.99
CA ASN A 154 -15.50 -19.27 -18.73
C ASN A 154 -14.08 -19.76 -19.12
N GLY A 155 -13.03 -19.06 -18.69
CA GLY A 155 -11.63 -19.44 -18.98
C GLY A 155 -10.57 -18.63 -18.23
N VAL A 156 -10.95 -17.89 -17.19
CA VAL A 156 -10.02 -17.10 -16.35
C VAL A 156 -9.60 -17.93 -15.13
N ASP A 157 -9.20 -19.19 -15.32
CA ASP A 157 -8.87 -20.11 -14.22
C ASP A 157 -7.38 -20.08 -13.83
N HIS A 158 -6.65 -19.07 -14.31
CA HIS A 158 -5.21 -18.97 -14.17
C HIS A 158 -4.82 -17.74 -13.33
N PRO A 159 -4.83 -17.85 -11.98
CA PRO A 159 -4.57 -16.72 -11.07
C PRO A 159 -3.24 -16.03 -11.33
N VAL A 160 -2.20 -16.79 -11.72
CA VAL A 160 -0.89 -16.25 -12.04
C VAL A 160 -0.93 -15.33 -13.28
N LEU A 161 -1.67 -15.71 -14.32
CA LEU A 161 -1.78 -14.90 -15.54
C LEU A 161 -2.55 -13.60 -15.28
N VAL A 162 -3.63 -13.69 -14.49
CA VAL A 162 -4.40 -12.49 -14.08
C VAL A 162 -3.52 -11.57 -13.24
N THR A 163 -2.77 -12.11 -12.28
CA THR A 163 -1.85 -11.34 -11.43
C THR A 163 -0.82 -10.60 -12.28
N LEU A 164 -0.15 -11.30 -13.20
CA LEU A 164 0.84 -10.71 -14.09
C LEU A 164 0.23 -9.64 -15.01
N ALA A 165 -0.99 -9.86 -15.51
CA ALA A 165 -1.72 -8.89 -16.31
C ALA A 165 -2.06 -7.63 -15.51
N LEU A 166 -2.54 -7.76 -14.26
CA LEU A 166 -2.83 -6.64 -13.38
C LEU A 166 -1.57 -5.82 -13.06
N VAL A 167 -0.46 -6.49 -12.75
CA VAL A 167 0.83 -5.81 -12.51
C VAL A 167 1.31 -5.08 -13.77
N ALA A 168 1.16 -5.68 -14.95
CA ALA A 168 1.52 -5.04 -16.21
C ALA A 168 0.65 -3.82 -16.52
N VAL A 169 -0.65 -3.89 -16.25
CA VAL A 169 -1.58 -2.75 -16.40
C VAL A 169 -1.20 -1.64 -15.42
N LEU A 170 -0.91 -1.96 -14.16
CA LEU A 170 -0.49 -1.00 -13.16
C LEU A 170 0.81 -0.30 -13.60
N ALA A 171 1.81 -1.07 -14.04
CA ALA A 171 3.04 -0.54 -14.59
C ALA A 171 2.79 0.39 -15.79
N ALA A 172 1.91 0.01 -16.72
CA ALA A 172 1.55 0.85 -17.86
C ALA A 172 0.85 2.17 -17.45
N VAL A 173 0.01 2.15 -16.42
CA VAL A 173 -0.63 3.36 -15.88
C VAL A 173 0.42 4.31 -15.31
N PHE A 174 1.37 3.80 -14.52
CA PHE A 174 2.48 4.60 -14.02
C PHE A 174 3.39 5.13 -15.13
N LEU A 175 3.59 4.35 -16.20
CA LEU A 175 4.31 4.77 -17.41
C LEU A 175 3.54 5.78 -18.27
N LYS A 176 2.26 6.01 -18.04
CA LYS A 176 1.49 7.02 -18.78
C LYS A 176 1.62 8.40 -18.14
N GLY A 177 1.70 8.46 -16.82
CA GLY A 177 1.92 9.69 -16.08
C GLY A 177 1.46 9.63 -14.62
N PHE A 178 2.20 10.33 -13.75
CA PHE A 178 1.94 10.34 -12.30
C PHE A 178 0.60 11.03 -11.95
N LYS A 179 0.18 12.01 -12.75
CA LYS A 179 -1.06 12.75 -12.52
C LYS A 179 -2.29 11.87 -12.77
N GLU A 180 -2.24 11.05 -13.81
CA GLU A 180 -3.27 10.06 -14.17
C GLU A 180 -3.40 9.01 -13.08
N ALA A 181 -2.27 8.47 -12.61
CA ALA A 181 -2.24 7.48 -11.52
C ALA A 181 -2.89 8.03 -10.23
N ILE A 182 -2.58 9.27 -9.83
CA ILE A 182 -3.22 9.92 -8.68
C ILE A 182 -4.73 10.04 -8.88
N GLY A 183 -5.19 10.43 -10.07
CA GLY A 183 -6.62 10.58 -10.35
C GLY A 183 -7.39 9.26 -10.16
N ILE A 184 -6.82 8.17 -10.68
CA ILE A 184 -7.38 6.82 -10.53
C ILE A 184 -7.35 6.40 -9.05
N ALA A 185 -6.23 6.62 -8.35
CA ALA A 185 -6.09 6.29 -6.93
C ALA A 185 -7.15 6.99 -6.07
N VAL A 186 -7.35 8.30 -6.24
CA VAL A 186 -8.35 9.08 -5.49
C VAL A 186 -9.76 8.50 -5.69
N PHE A 187 -10.12 8.18 -6.94
CA PHE A 187 -11.43 7.59 -7.25
C PHE A 187 -11.60 6.22 -6.57
N LEU A 188 -10.62 5.33 -6.71
CA LEU A 188 -10.66 3.99 -6.12
C LEU A 188 -10.74 4.03 -4.60
N VAL A 189 -9.91 4.87 -3.95
CA VAL A 189 -9.93 5.05 -2.48
C VAL A 189 -11.28 5.57 -2.02
N THR A 190 -11.84 6.57 -2.70
CA THR A 190 -13.13 7.13 -2.33
C THR A 190 -14.24 6.08 -2.43
N ALA A 191 -14.27 5.31 -3.51
CA ALA A 191 -15.24 4.22 -3.67
C ALA A 191 -15.07 3.13 -2.60
N TYR A 192 -13.83 2.71 -2.35
CA TYR A 192 -13.51 1.72 -1.32
C TYR A 192 -13.96 2.17 0.08
N LEU A 193 -13.66 3.40 0.47
CA LEU A 193 -14.05 3.94 1.78
C LEU A 193 -15.57 4.07 1.92
N LEU A 194 -16.27 4.49 0.87
CA LEU A 194 -17.73 4.56 0.88
C LEU A 194 -18.36 3.17 1.05
N LEU A 195 -17.89 2.18 0.30
CA LEU A 195 -18.37 0.80 0.43
C LEU A 195 -18.11 0.24 1.82
N ASN A 196 -16.91 0.44 2.36
CA ASN A 196 -16.58 0.03 3.73
C ASN A 196 -17.49 0.71 4.76
N LEU A 197 -17.78 2.00 4.60
CA LEU A 197 -18.67 2.72 5.50
C LEU A 197 -20.09 2.11 5.48
N VAL A 198 -20.60 1.75 4.30
CA VAL A 198 -21.90 1.07 4.17
C VAL A 198 -21.88 -0.30 4.84
N VAL A 199 -20.83 -1.10 4.58
CA VAL A 199 -20.68 -2.44 5.17
C VAL A 199 -20.61 -2.36 6.71
N ILE A 200 -19.79 -1.46 7.25
CA ILE A 200 -19.68 -1.24 8.69
C ILE A 200 -21.03 -0.78 9.27
N GLY A 201 -21.70 0.17 8.62
CA GLY A 201 -23.02 0.66 9.04
C GLY A 201 -24.08 -0.44 9.10
N MET A 202 -24.17 -1.26 8.05
CA MET A 202 -25.08 -2.41 8.00
C MET A 202 -24.73 -3.46 9.06
N SER A 203 -23.43 -3.72 9.27
CA SER A 203 -22.96 -4.69 10.27
C SER A 203 -23.33 -4.25 11.68
N ILE A 204 -23.16 -2.96 12.01
CA ILE A 204 -23.58 -2.40 13.30
C ILE A 204 -25.10 -2.49 13.47
N ALA A 205 -25.88 -2.17 12.44
CA ALA A 205 -27.33 -2.27 12.48
C ALA A 205 -27.80 -3.72 12.72
N GLN A 206 -27.15 -4.70 12.09
CA GLN A 206 -27.43 -6.12 12.28
C GLN A 206 -27.10 -6.58 13.71
N ILE A 207 -25.96 -6.15 14.26
CA ILE A 207 -25.58 -6.45 15.65
C ILE A 207 -26.58 -5.83 16.65
N ALA A 208 -27.07 -4.62 16.37
CA ALA A 208 -28.06 -3.96 17.21
C ALA A 208 -29.44 -4.66 17.13
N ALA A 209 -29.79 -5.21 15.98
CA ALA A 209 -31.05 -5.95 15.78
C ALA A 209 -31.01 -7.36 16.40
N ASP A 210 -29.84 -8.00 16.45
CA ASP A 210 -29.66 -9.32 17.05
C ASP A 210 -28.54 -9.33 18.12
N PRO A 211 -28.88 -9.00 19.38
CA PRO A 211 -27.93 -9.03 20.49
C PRO A 211 -27.37 -10.43 20.79
N SER A 212 -28.01 -11.50 20.27
CA SER A 212 -27.52 -12.86 20.48
C SER A 212 -26.17 -13.10 19.83
N LEU A 213 -25.83 -12.36 18.76
CA LEU A 213 -24.52 -12.41 18.10
C LEU A 213 -23.38 -12.05 19.06
N LEU A 214 -23.57 -11.02 19.89
CA LEU A 214 -22.59 -10.60 20.90
C LEU A 214 -22.50 -11.63 22.04
N ASN A 215 -23.64 -12.15 22.48
CA ASN A 215 -23.67 -13.17 23.53
C ASN A 215 -22.97 -14.46 23.09
N ASN A 216 -23.21 -14.90 21.85
CA ASN A 216 -22.60 -16.10 21.27
C ASN A 216 -21.10 -15.93 21.07
N TRP A 217 -20.65 -14.76 20.61
CA TRP A 217 -19.21 -14.45 20.50
C TRP A 217 -18.53 -14.45 21.87
N THR A 218 -19.15 -13.82 22.88
CA THR A 218 -18.61 -13.77 24.24
C THR A 218 -18.57 -15.15 24.89
N ALA A 219 -19.61 -15.97 24.71
CA ALA A 219 -19.63 -17.35 25.15
C ALA A 219 -18.51 -18.16 24.49
N SER A 220 -18.31 -17.97 23.18
CA SER A 220 -17.24 -18.64 22.43
C SER A 220 -15.85 -18.26 22.97
N LEU A 221 -15.60 -16.98 23.29
CA LEU A 221 -14.34 -16.55 23.93
C LEU A 221 -14.10 -17.24 25.28
N MET A 222 -15.13 -17.37 26.11
CA MET A 222 -15.02 -18.04 27.41
C MET A 222 -14.74 -19.54 27.27
N THR A 223 -15.29 -20.19 26.25
CA THR A 223 -15.02 -21.62 25.97
C THR A 223 -13.60 -21.86 25.47
N VAL A 224 -13.06 -20.98 24.61
CA VAL A 224 -11.66 -21.07 24.14
C VAL A 224 -10.67 -20.90 25.30
N GLY A 225 -11.01 -20.13 26.33
CA GLY A 225 -10.19 -19.96 27.53
C GLY A 225 -10.17 -21.16 28.50
N GLN A 226 -11.07 -22.14 28.35
CA GLN A 226 -11.17 -23.31 29.26
C GLN A 226 -10.63 -24.62 28.66
N GLY A 227 -10.22 -24.63 27.39
CA GLY A 227 -9.76 -25.83 26.66
C GLY A 227 -8.29 -25.81 26.27
N GLY A 228 -7.42 -25.24 27.11
CA GLY A 228 -5.96 -25.30 26.98
C GLY A 228 -5.34 -26.33 27.91
#